data_AF-A0A6I2ZNF4-F1
#
_entry.id   AF-A0A6I2ZNF4-F1
#
_cell.length_a   1.000
_cell.length_b   1.000
_cell.length_c   1.000
_cell.angle_alpha   90.00
_cell.angle_beta   90.00
_cell.angle_gamma   90.00
#
_symmetry.space_group_name_H-M   'P 1'
#
loop_
_entity.id
_entity.type
_entity.pdbx_description
1 polymer ?
#
loop_
_entity_poly.entity_id
_entity_poly.type
_entity_poly.pdbx_seq_one_letter_code
_entity_poly.pdbx_strand_id
1 'polypeptide(L)'
;MSSAEQFEVAVIGAGAMGSAVAWQLARRGHSVILLEQFGPGHQHGSSHGATRIFRVAYRDPTYVRLATESLRAWAELEQESGR
;
A
#
# COMPACT_ATOMS: atom_id res chain seq x y z
N MET A 1 10.79 19.69 -26.38
CA MET A 1 9.66 19.18 -25.59
C MET A 1 10.10 17.87 -24.98
N SER A 2 10.15 17.77 -23.64
CA SER A 2 10.43 16.49 -22.97
C SER A 2 9.32 15.51 -23.34
N SER A 3 9.64 14.29 -23.77
CA SER A 3 8.62 13.25 -23.93
C SER A 3 8.00 12.98 -22.56
N ALA A 4 6.68 12.94 -22.46
CA ALA A 4 6.03 12.51 -21.23
C ALA A 4 6.52 11.11 -20.87
N GLU A 5 6.95 10.90 -19.62
CA GLU A 5 7.23 9.57 -19.11
C GLU A 5 5.94 8.74 -19.16
N GLN A 6 6.03 7.53 -19.71
CA GLN A 6 4.90 6.62 -19.83
C GLN A 6 5.00 5.54 -18.75
N PHE A 7 3.89 5.33 -18.04
CA PHE A 7 3.73 4.30 -17.03
C PHE A 7 2.57 3.39 -17.42
N GLU A 8 2.64 2.11 -17.08
CA GLU A 8 1.56 1.15 -17.34
C GLU A 8 0.41 1.34 -16.36
N VAL A 9 0.72 1.73 -15.11
CA VAL A 9 -0.27 1.93 -14.05
C VAL A 9 -0.04 3.25 -13.33
N ALA A 10 -1.10 4.03 -13.19
CA ALA A 10 -1.13 5.18 -12.29
C ALA A 10 -1.95 4.84 -11.03
N VAL A 11 -1.34 5.02 -9.86
CA VAL A 11 -2.01 4.89 -8.55
C VAL A 11 -2.25 6.27 -7.98
N ILE A 12 -3.51 6.60 -7.71
CA ILE A 12 -3.92 7.90 -7.18
C ILE A 12 -4.14 7.79 -5.67
N GLY A 13 -3.32 8.53 -4.91
CA GLY A 13 -3.27 8.54 -3.45
C GLY A 13 -2.14 7.66 -2.90
N ALA A 14 -1.19 8.23 -2.16
CA ALA A 14 -0.07 7.52 -1.53
C ALA A 14 -0.31 7.17 -0.06
N GLY A 15 -1.57 7.01 0.34
CA GLY A 15 -1.92 6.42 1.64
C GLY A 15 -1.53 4.93 1.75
N ALA A 16 -1.89 4.28 2.86
CA ALA A 16 -1.51 2.89 3.13
C ALA A 16 -1.85 1.92 1.98
N MET A 17 -3.07 2.02 1.43
CA MET A 17 -3.50 1.16 0.32
C MET A 17 -2.75 1.44 -0.98
N GLY A 18 -2.64 2.71 -1.39
CA GLY A 18 -2.00 3.08 -2.65
C GLY A 18 -0.50 2.75 -2.65
N SER A 19 0.17 2.99 -1.53
CA SER A 19 1.57 2.60 -1.35
C SER A 19 1.76 1.09 -1.43
N ALA A 20 0.88 0.30 -0.80
CA ALA A 20 0.94 -1.16 -0.88
C ALA A 20 0.70 -1.68 -2.31
N VAL A 21 -0.25 -1.08 -3.05
CA VAL A 21 -0.52 -1.42 -4.45
C VAL A 21 0.68 -1.08 -5.33
N ALA A 22 1.22 0.13 -5.22
CA ALA A 22 2.37 0.57 -6.00
C ALA A 22 3.60 -0.32 -5.73
N TRP A 23 3.91 -0.61 -4.46
CA TRP A 23 4.99 -1.53 -4.09
C TRP A 23 4.81 -2.92 -4.71
N GLN A 24 3.63 -3.53 -4.57
CA GLN A 24 3.38 -4.88 -5.07
C GLN A 24 3.39 -4.96 -6.61
N LEU A 25 2.93 -3.91 -7.31
CA LEU A 25 3.00 -3.85 -8.77
C LEU A 25 4.43 -3.65 -9.26
N ALA A 26 5.17 -2.72 -8.67
CA ALA A 26 6.57 -2.48 -9.00
C ALA A 26 7.42 -3.74 -8.73
N ARG A 27 7.18 -4.45 -7.62
CA ARG A 27 7.86 -5.72 -7.27
C ARG A 27 7.59 -6.83 -8.29
N ARG A 28 6.47 -6.78 -9.02
CA ARG A 28 6.12 -7.72 -10.11
C ARG A 28 6.63 -7.27 -11.48
N GLY A 29 7.39 -6.17 -11.56
CA GLY A 29 8.02 -5.69 -12.78
C GLY A 29 7.18 -4.73 -13.61
N HIS A 30 6.05 -4.23 -13.09
CA HIS A 30 5.25 -3.22 -13.79
C HIS A 30 5.83 -1.81 -13.64
N SER A 31 5.70 -1.00 -14.69
CA SER A 31 5.98 0.44 -14.62
C SER A 31 4.82 1.18 -13.96
N VAL A 32 5.06 1.74 -12.77
CA VAL A 32 4.02 2.36 -11.93
C VAL A 32 4.41 3.77 -11.54
N ILE A 33 3.46 4.70 -11.65
CA ILE A 33 3.55 6.03 -11.02
C ILE A 33 2.57 6.11 -9.85
N LEU A 34 3.07 6.52 -8.68
CA LEU A 34 2.28 6.79 -7.49
C LEU A 34 2.16 8.29 -7.29
N LEU A 35 0.94 8.80 -7.29
CA LEU A 35 0.65 10.23 -7.19
C LEU A 35 -0.03 10.55 -5.85
N GLU A 36 0.45 11.57 -5.17
CA GLU A 36 -0.15 12.11 -3.95
C GLU A 36 -0.26 13.63 -4.08
N GLN A 37 -1.41 14.17 -3.66
CA GLN A 37 -1.65 15.60 -3.69
C GLN A 37 -0.81 16.33 -2.61
N PHE A 38 -0.53 15.65 -1.49
CA PHE A 38 0.21 16.19 -0.36
C PHE A 38 1.62 15.58 -0.21
N GLY A 39 2.32 15.91 0.87
CA GLY A 39 3.61 15.29 1.22
C GLY A 39 3.46 13.98 2.00
N PRO A 40 4.48 13.11 2.02
CA PRO A 40 4.48 11.89 2.84
C PRO A 40 4.16 12.18 4.31
N GLY A 41 3.29 11.36 4.92
CA GLY A 41 2.92 11.49 6.33
C GLY A 41 1.96 12.64 6.65
N HIS A 42 1.35 13.29 5.65
CA HIS A 42 0.32 14.31 5.86
C HIS A 42 -0.89 13.80 6.66
N GLN A 43 -1.64 14.72 7.26
CA GLN A 43 -2.78 14.41 8.14
C GLN A 43 -4.14 14.53 7.44
N HIS A 44 -4.17 14.72 6.12
CA HIS A 44 -5.41 14.96 5.35
C HIS A 44 -6.09 13.67 4.85
N GLY A 45 -5.62 12.49 5.26
CA GLY A 45 -6.18 11.19 4.88
C GLY A 45 -6.27 10.21 6.05
N SER A 46 -6.91 9.06 5.86
CA SER A 46 -7.22 8.10 6.95
C SER A 46 -6.03 7.28 7.48
N SER A 47 -4.83 7.46 6.92
CA SER A 47 -3.62 6.71 7.29
C SER A 47 -2.75 7.42 8.33
N HIS A 48 -3.12 8.62 8.79
CA HIS A 48 -2.32 9.41 9.75
C HIS A 48 -2.26 8.80 11.16
N GLY A 49 -1.33 9.25 12.00
CA GLY A 49 -1.19 8.80 13.39
C GLY A 49 -0.36 7.53 13.53
N ALA A 50 -0.02 7.17 14.77
CA ALA A 50 1.09 6.26 15.05
C ALA A 50 0.77 4.77 14.91
N THR A 51 -0.48 4.34 15.21
CA THR A 51 -0.80 2.92 15.33
C THR A 51 -2.13 2.56 14.68
N ARG A 52 -2.31 1.27 14.38
CA ARG A 52 -3.57 0.67 13.91
C ARG A 52 -3.76 -0.70 14.56
N ILE A 53 -5.02 -1.05 14.80
CA ILE A 53 -5.38 -2.39 15.28
C ILE A 53 -5.38 -3.34 14.09
N PHE A 54 -4.68 -4.46 14.24
CA PHE A 54 -4.80 -5.61 13.35
C PHE A 54 -5.56 -6.73 14.06
N ARG A 55 -6.53 -7.36 13.38
CA ARG A 55 -7.34 -8.44 13.94
C ARG A 55 -7.59 -9.48 12.85
N VAL A 56 -7.59 -10.76 13.22
CA VAL A 56 -8.00 -11.87 12.33
C VAL A 56 -9.38 -12.40 12.71
N ALA A 57 -9.74 -12.34 13.99
CA ALA A 57 -11.02 -12.82 14.50
C ALA A 57 -12.18 -11.91 14.04
N TYR A 58 -12.89 -12.36 13.01
CA TYR A 58 -14.13 -11.76 12.49
C TYR A 58 -15.23 -12.81 12.36
N ARG A 59 -16.49 -12.35 12.39
CA ARG A 59 -17.66 -13.24 12.20
C ARG A 59 -17.77 -13.72 10.75
N ASP A 60 -17.45 -12.85 9.80
CA ASP A 60 -17.51 -13.18 8.37
C ASP A 60 -16.18 -13.82 7.93
N PRO A 61 -16.22 -15.06 7.41
CA PRO A 61 -15.04 -15.80 7.00
C PRO A 61 -14.26 -15.12 5.87
N THR A 62 -14.90 -14.24 5.08
CA THR A 62 -14.23 -13.45 4.04
C THR A 62 -13.17 -12.54 4.66
N TYR A 63 -13.52 -11.84 5.75
CA TYR A 63 -12.56 -10.98 6.45
C TYR A 63 -11.48 -11.77 7.17
N VAL A 64 -11.80 -12.95 7.71
CA VAL A 64 -10.79 -13.85 8.29
C VAL A 64 -9.74 -14.23 7.25
N ARG A 65 -10.17 -14.62 6.04
CA ARG A 65 -9.27 -14.95 4.93
C ARG A 65 -8.43 -13.76 4.52
N LEU A 66 -9.04 -12.59 4.29
CA LEU A 66 -8.32 -11.38 3.89
C LEU A 66 -7.31 -10.91 4.95
N ALA A 67 -7.68 -10.97 6.23
CA ALA A 67 -6.77 -10.62 7.32
C ALA A 67 -5.61 -11.61 7.41
N THR A 68 -5.85 -12.90 7.20
CA THR A 68 -4.78 -13.92 7.21
C THR A 68 -3.79 -13.70 6.07
N GLU A 69 -4.26 -13.43 4.84
CA GLU A 69 -3.38 -13.08 3.72
C GLU A 69 -2.62 -11.78 3.97
N SER A 70 -3.27 -10.80 4.60
CA SER A 70 -2.63 -9.54 4.96
C SER A 70 -1.52 -9.73 6.00
N LEU A 71 -1.64 -10.70 6.92
CA LEU A 71 -0.60 -11.01 7.91
C LEU A 71 0.69 -11.49 7.23
N ARG A 72 0.57 -12.32 6.18
CA ARG A 72 1.71 -12.73 5.36
C ARG A 72 2.35 -11.52 4.67
N ALA A 73 1.53 -10.64 4.07
CA ALA A 73 2.04 -9.44 3.41
C ALA A 73 2.76 -8.48 4.37
N TRP A 74 2.31 -8.38 5.62
CA TRP A 74 3.00 -7.63 6.68
C TRP A 74 4.37 -8.22 7.00
N ALA A 75 4.46 -9.54 7.16
CA ALA A 75 5.74 -10.20 7.40
C ALA A 75 6.73 -9.99 6.24
N GLU A 76 6.25 -10.06 4.98
CA GLU A 76 7.08 -9.75 3.81
C GLU A 76 7.59 -8.30 3.83
N LEU A 77 6.73 -7.34 4.20
CA LEU A 77 7.11 -5.93 4.32
C LEU A 77 8.14 -5.69 5.43
N GLU A 78 7.99 -6.30 6.60
CA GLU A 78 8.96 -6.22 7.70
C GLU A 78 10.34 -6.72 7.23
N GLN A 79 10.38 -7.88 6.57
CA GLN A 79 11.63 -8.45 6.04
C GLN A 79 12.30 -7.55 5.00
N GLU A 80 11.55 -7.00 4.04
CA GLU A 80 12.12 -6.13 2.99
C GLU A 80 12.54 -4.75 3.51
N SER A 81 11.81 -4.21 4.49
CA SER A 81 12.09 -2.87 5.04
C SER A 81 13.16 -2.87 6.15
N GLY A 82 13.49 -4.03 6.70
CA GLY A 82 14.44 -4.18 7.80
C GLY A 82 13.95 -3.55 9.11
N ARG A 83 12.63 -3.46 9.28
CA ARG A 83 11.95 -2.83 10.43
C ARG A 83 10.77 -3.66 10.89
#